data_AF-A0AAD4GBL3-F1
#
_entry.id   AF-A0AAD4GBL3-F1
#
_cell.length_a   1.000
_cell.length_b   1.000
_cell.length_c   1.000
_cell.angle_alpha   90.00
_cell.angle_beta   90.00
_cell.angle_gamma   90.00
#
_symmetry.space_group_name_H-M   'P 1'
#
loop_
_entity.id
_entity.type
_entity.pdbx_description
1 polymer ?
#
loop_
_entity_poly.entity_id
_entity_poly.type
_entity_poly.pdbx_seq_one_letter_code
_entity_poly.pdbx_strand_id
1 'polypeptide(L)'
;MHFPYKEKKITAFVPKFHLPAHIPECHWKYSFNFIKGVGRTDGEAPEYGWSTLNTAASSTKEMGPGHQRDTLNDLISDSNWKKFIGFGESILLKLKEAVPEQSEHQDDLREFEASLSEQYGTQLTKWKQDIEAWENDMSKLNPFEVKSHFITQASVRLQLAMDDAQVTSILLHPDITASVLISTGIDLENQQ
;
A
#
# COMPACT_ATOMS: atom_id res chain seq x y z
N MET A 1 0.45 28.56 -15.29
CA MET A 1 -0.88 27.91 -15.12
C MET A 1 -1.34 28.19 -13.70
N HIS A 2 -2.34 29.06 -13.49
CA HIS A 2 -2.89 29.29 -12.16
C HIS A 2 -3.87 28.14 -11.87
N PHE A 3 -3.48 27.19 -11.02
CA PHE A 3 -4.38 26.14 -10.56
C PHE A 3 -5.25 26.74 -9.43
N PRO A 4 -6.57 26.88 -9.60
CA PRO A 4 -7.45 27.44 -8.58
C PRO A 4 -7.68 26.42 -7.46
N TYR A 5 -6.67 26.19 -6.64
CA TYR A 5 -6.65 25.12 -5.63
C TYR A 5 -7.74 25.29 -4.55
N LYS A 6 -8.20 26.52 -4.31
CA LYS A 6 -9.27 26.83 -3.35
C LYS A 6 -10.62 26.21 -3.72
N GLU A 7 -10.82 25.91 -5.01
CA GLU A 7 -12.04 25.28 -5.53
C GLU A 7 -11.86 23.77 -5.76
N LYS A 8 -10.73 23.20 -5.34
CA LYS A 8 -10.40 21.79 -5.55
C LYS A 8 -10.37 21.04 -4.23
N LYS A 9 -10.83 19.79 -4.27
CA LYS A 9 -10.60 18.83 -3.21
C LYS A 9 -9.15 18.35 -3.32
N ILE A 10 -8.37 18.56 -2.26
CA ILE A 10 -6.98 18.08 -2.17
C ILE A 10 -7.00 16.81 -1.32
N THR A 11 -6.47 15.72 -1.87
CA THR A 11 -6.25 14.46 -1.14
C THR A 11 -4.75 14.28 -0.97
N ALA A 12 -4.32 14.01 0.26
CA ALA A 12 -2.93 13.73 0.57
C ALA A 12 -2.67 12.22 0.52
N PHE A 13 -1.42 11.85 0.22
CA PHE A 13 -0.98 10.48 0.11
C PHE A 13 0.39 10.32 0.78
N VAL A 14 0.73 9.08 1.14
CA VAL A 14 2.08 8.71 1.57
C VAL A 14 2.68 7.80 0.50
N PRO A 15 3.89 8.10 -0.04
CA PRO A 15 4.55 7.26 -1.03
C PRO A 15 4.63 5.80 -0.56
N LYS A 16 4.50 4.85 -1.50
CA LYS A 16 4.32 3.44 -1.15
C LYS A 16 5.50 2.87 -0.37
N PHE A 17 6.73 3.31 -0.65
CA PHE A 17 7.90 2.84 0.08
C PHE A 17 7.88 3.33 1.54
N HIS A 18 7.35 4.53 1.78
CA HIS A 18 7.29 5.12 3.11
C HIS A 18 6.08 4.67 3.92
N LEU A 19 4.99 4.26 3.25
CA LEU A 19 3.73 3.90 3.90
C LEU A 19 3.89 2.92 5.07
N PRO A 20 4.69 1.82 4.99
CA PRO A 20 4.87 0.87 6.08
C PRO A 20 5.54 1.44 7.34
N ALA A 21 6.26 2.56 7.23
CA ALA A 21 6.90 3.22 8.36
C ALA A 21 5.94 4.12 9.15
N HIS A 22 4.70 4.29 8.67
CA HIS A 22 3.67 5.05 9.35
C HIS A 22 2.88 4.19 10.33
N ILE A 23 2.05 4.84 11.16
CA ILE A 23 1.09 4.16 12.01
C ILE A 23 0.06 3.39 11.16
N PRO A 24 -0.56 2.31 11.69
CA PRO A 24 -1.49 1.48 10.93
C PRO A 24 -2.61 2.26 10.23
N GLU A 25 -3.17 3.28 10.90
CA GLU A 25 -4.21 4.14 10.35
C GLU A 25 -3.84 4.79 9.00
N CYS A 26 -2.56 5.08 8.78
CA CYS A 26 -2.10 5.66 7.53
C CYS A 26 -2.16 4.66 6.38
N HIS A 27 -1.99 3.36 6.64
CA HIS A 27 -1.86 2.31 5.62
C HIS A 27 -3.09 2.16 4.74
N TRP A 28 -4.26 2.57 5.23
CA TRP A 28 -5.47 2.64 4.42
C TRP A 28 -5.85 4.07 4.04
N LYS A 29 -5.68 5.04 4.95
CA LYS A 29 -6.15 6.41 4.77
C LYS A 29 -5.35 7.20 3.73
N TYR A 30 -4.07 6.92 3.57
CA TYR A 30 -3.17 7.65 2.66
C TYR A 30 -2.57 6.75 1.57
N SER A 31 -3.11 5.55 1.41
CA SER A 31 -2.63 4.58 0.44
C SER A 31 -3.22 4.84 -0.93
N PHE A 32 -2.34 4.87 -1.92
CA PHE A 32 -2.68 4.93 -3.34
C PHE A 32 -3.56 3.75 -3.80
N ASN A 33 -3.57 2.63 -3.07
CA ASN A 33 -4.32 1.43 -3.49
C ASN A 33 -5.81 1.49 -3.13
N PHE A 34 -6.21 2.31 -2.16
CA PHE A 34 -7.59 2.34 -1.66
C PHE A 34 -8.31 3.65 -2.00
N ILE A 35 -7.59 4.72 -2.26
CA ILE A 35 -8.22 6.01 -2.56
C ILE A 35 -8.72 6.03 -4.02
N LYS A 36 -10.02 6.28 -4.18
CA LYS A 36 -10.69 6.38 -5.47
C LYS A 36 -10.05 7.40 -6.41
N GLY A 37 -9.95 7.03 -7.69
CA GLY A 37 -9.48 7.92 -8.75
C GLY A 37 -7.95 7.98 -8.90
N VAL A 38 -7.24 7.11 -8.19
CA VAL A 38 -5.78 7.00 -8.25
C VAL A 38 -5.39 5.72 -8.96
N GLY A 39 -4.44 5.83 -9.89
CA GLY A 39 -3.88 4.68 -10.58
C GLY A 39 -2.86 3.91 -9.72
N ARG A 40 -2.44 2.74 -10.19
CA ARG A 40 -1.43 1.92 -9.51
C ARG A 40 -0.02 2.48 -9.72
N THR A 41 0.31 3.57 -9.01
CA THR A 41 1.64 4.20 -9.00
C THR A 41 2.35 3.96 -7.66
N ASP A 42 3.67 4.09 -7.64
CA ASP A 42 4.50 4.05 -6.41
C ASP A 42 4.43 5.35 -5.61
N GLY A 43 4.15 6.47 -6.27
CA GLY A 43 4.16 7.79 -5.65
C GLY A 43 5.56 8.35 -5.40
N GLU A 44 6.61 7.73 -5.94
CA GLU A 44 8.03 8.02 -5.65
C GLU A 44 8.62 9.09 -6.60
N ALA A 45 7.75 9.79 -7.34
CA ALA A 45 8.15 10.89 -8.23
C ALA A 45 8.95 12.00 -7.54
N PRO A 46 8.63 12.42 -6.29
CA PRO A 46 9.47 13.35 -5.52
C PRO A 46 10.90 12.84 -5.30
N GLU A 47 11.07 11.54 -5.06
CA GLU A 47 12.32 10.88 -4.71
C GLU A 47 13.20 10.62 -5.96
N TYR A 48 12.58 10.27 -7.10
CA TYR A 48 13.32 10.08 -8.36
C TYR A 48 14.11 11.32 -8.79
N GLY A 49 13.64 12.52 -8.45
CA GLY A 49 14.34 13.77 -8.71
C GLY A 49 15.72 13.87 -8.04
N TRP A 50 15.94 13.16 -6.93
CA TRP A 50 17.22 13.18 -6.22
C TRP A 50 18.35 12.58 -7.04
N SER A 51 18.08 11.56 -7.86
CA SER A 51 19.11 10.96 -8.73
C SER A 51 19.78 12.00 -9.63
N THR A 52 18.98 12.90 -10.21
CA THR A 52 19.45 13.97 -11.11
C THR A 52 20.18 15.06 -10.33
N LEU A 53 19.65 15.44 -9.16
CA LEU A 53 20.28 16.45 -8.30
C LEU A 53 21.61 15.97 -7.71
N ASN A 54 21.73 14.68 -7.40
CA ASN A 54 22.96 14.08 -6.90
C ASN A 54 24.10 14.21 -7.91
N THR A 55 23.83 14.12 -9.21
CA THR A 55 24.83 14.35 -10.26
C THR A 55 25.33 15.80 -10.27
N ALA A 56 24.47 16.76 -9.95
CA ALA A 56 24.84 18.18 -9.89
C ALA A 56 25.55 18.56 -8.57
N ALA A 57 25.46 17.73 -7.52
CA ALA A 57 25.99 18.04 -6.20
C ALA A 57 27.50 18.32 -6.20
N SER A 58 28.29 17.57 -6.98
CA SER A 58 29.74 17.79 -7.07
C SER A 58 30.09 19.11 -7.76
N SER A 59 29.39 19.44 -8.85
CA SER A 59 29.61 20.66 -9.63
C SER A 59 29.17 21.94 -8.92
N THR A 60 28.17 21.83 -8.04
CA THR A 60 27.59 22.98 -7.32
C THR A 60 28.22 23.21 -5.94
N LYS A 61 29.14 22.35 -5.50
CA LYS A 61 29.73 22.38 -4.16
C LYS A 61 30.59 23.60 -3.88
N GLU A 62 31.39 24.01 -4.86
CA GLU A 62 32.34 25.15 -4.73
C GLU A 62 31.73 26.48 -5.19
N MET A 63 30.46 26.48 -5.61
CA MET A 63 29.76 27.69 -6.03
C MET A 63 29.38 28.56 -4.83
N GLY A 64 29.40 29.88 -5.01
CA GLY A 64 28.86 30.81 -4.02
C GLY A 64 27.35 30.58 -3.80
N PRO A 65 26.79 30.92 -2.62
CA PRO A 65 25.41 30.56 -2.26
C PRO A 65 24.32 31.03 -3.23
N GLY A 66 24.49 32.21 -3.84
CA GLY A 66 23.55 32.71 -4.86
C GLY A 66 23.62 31.89 -6.14
N HIS A 67 24.83 31.73 -6.68
CA HIS A 67 25.06 30.98 -7.91
C HIS A 67 24.68 29.51 -7.80
N GLN A 68 24.92 28.89 -6.64
CA GLN A 68 24.48 27.54 -6.33
C GLN A 68 22.95 27.41 -6.43
N ARG A 69 22.20 28.34 -5.82
CA ARG A 69 20.73 28.32 -5.86
C ARG A 69 20.19 28.50 -7.27
N ASP A 70 20.75 29.45 -8.02
CA ASP A 70 20.33 29.72 -9.40
C ASP A 70 20.57 28.49 -10.28
N THR A 71 21.76 27.88 -10.16
CA THR A 71 22.10 26.65 -10.91
C THR A 71 21.16 25.49 -10.58
N LEU A 72 20.84 25.27 -9.31
CA LEU A 72 19.90 24.22 -8.90
C LEU A 72 18.49 24.50 -9.41
N ASN A 73 18.03 25.76 -9.36
CA ASN A 73 16.73 26.15 -9.90
C ASN A 73 16.64 25.92 -11.41
N ASP A 74 17.69 26.23 -12.16
CA ASP A 74 17.74 26.01 -13.60
C ASP A 74 17.65 24.52 -13.94
N LEU A 75 18.39 23.66 -13.23
CA LEU A 75 18.35 22.21 -13.40
C LEU A 75 16.96 21.62 -13.09
N ILE A 76 16.34 22.06 -11.99
CA ILE A 76 15.00 21.63 -11.62
C ILE A 76 13.97 22.11 -12.64
N SER A 77 14.11 23.35 -13.13
CA SER A 77 13.23 23.93 -14.13
C SER A 77 13.31 23.20 -15.48
N ASP A 78 14.52 22.86 -15.94
CA ASP A 78 14.74 22.05 -17.14
C ASP A 78 14.12 20.65 -16.99
N SER A 79 14.31 19.99 -15.84
CA SER A 79 13.68 18.70 -15.55
C SER A 79 12.15 18.77 -15.61
N ASN A 80 11.55 19.81 -15.01
CA ASN A 80 10.11 20.05 -15.05
C ASN A 80 9.62 20.32 -16.48
N TRP A 81 10.36 21.09 -17.26
CA TRP A 81 10.04 21.37 -18.66
C TRP A 81 10.04 20.09 -19.50
N LYS A 82 11.08 19.26 -19.39
CA LYS A 82 11.18 17.96 -20.07
C LYS A 82 10.03 17.03 -19.72
N LYS A 83 9.64 16.96 -18.44
CA LYS A 83 8.46 16.20 -18.00
C LYS A 83 7.17 16.73 -18.65
N PHE A 84 6.99 18.05 -18.64
CA PHE A 84 5.80 18.69 -19.19
C PHE A 84 5.62 18.40 -20.68
N ILE A 85 6.67 18.59 -21.49
CA ILE A 85 6.60 18.31 -22.94
C ILE A 85 6.43 16.81 -23.23
N GLY A 86 6.95 15.94 -22.34
CA GLY A 86 6.81 14.49 -22.46
C GLY A 86 5.46 13.93 -22.00
N PHE A 87 4.62 14.71 -21.32
CA PHE A 87 3.34 14.21 -20.81
C PHE A 87 2.40 13.71 -21.90
N GLY A 88 2.33 14.39 -23.05
CA GLY A 88 1.44 13.97 -24.13
C GLY A 88 1.73 12.54 -24.60
N GLU A 89 3.01 12.26 -24.88
CA GLU A 89 3.46 10.93 -25.31
C GLU A 89 3.32 9.89 -24.20
N SER A 90 3.77 10.21 -22.98
CA SER A 90 3.69 9.29 -21.84
C SER A 90 2.24 8.91 -21.49
N ILE A 91 1.32 9.88 -21.50
CA ILE A 91 -0.10 9.64 -21.22
C ILE A 91 -0.71 8.80 -22.34
N LEU A 92 -0.38 9.06 -23.61
CA LEU A 92 -0.88 8.29 -24.74
C LEU A 92 -0.45 6.82 -24.65
N LEU A 93 0.83 6.55 -24.33
CA LEU A 93 1.34 5.19 -24.15
C LEU A 93 0.62 4.47 -23.02
N LYS A 94 0.49 5.12 -21.85
CA LYS A 94 -0.23 4.57 -20.71
C LYS A 94 -1.71 4.34 -21.01
N LEU A 95 -2.36 5.20 -21.79
CA LEU A 95 -3.76 5.04 -22.16
C LEU A 95 -3.97 3.83 -23.08
N LYS A 96 -3.03 3.58 -24.00
CA LYS A 96 -3.09 2.40 -24.89
C LYS A 96 -2.99 1.08 -24.14
N GLU A 97 -2.34 1.07 -22.98
CA GLU A 97 -2.25 -0.08 -22.08
C GLU A 97 -3.45 -0.15 -21.14
N ALA A 98 -3.84 0.97 -20.53
CA ALA A 98 -4.91 1.01 -19.54
C ALA A 98 -6.31 0.67 -20.10
N VAL A 99 -6.59 1.01 -21.37
CA VAL A 99 -7.90 0.71 -21.99
C VAL A 99 -8.16 -0.79 -22.17
N PRO A 100 -7.27 -1.59 -22.79
CA PRO A 100 -7.47 -3.03 -22.87
C PRO A 100 -7.45 -3.69 -21.49
N GLU A 101 -6.52 -3.32 -20.60
CA GLU A 101 -6.48 -3.84 -19.23
C GLU A 101 -7.76 -3.55 -18.45
N GLN A 102 -8.39 -2.38 -18.66
CA GLN A 102 -9.68 -2.08 -18.05
C GLN A 102 -10.74 -3.10 -18.45
N SER A 103 -10.78 -3.50 -19.73
CA SER A 103 -11.74 -4.50 -20.21
C SER A 103 -11.51 -5.84 -19.54
N GLU A 104 -10.26 -6.31 -19.50
CA GLU A 104 -9.88 -7.58 -18.87
C GLU A 104 -10.22 -7.57 -17.38
N HIS A 105 -9.83 -6.53 -16.64
CA HIS A 105 -10.15 -6.41 -15.21
C HIS A 105 -11.65 -6.35 -14.93
N GLN A 106 -12.46 -5.78 -15.82
CA GLN A 106 -13.92 -5.77 -15.68
C GLN A 106 -14.53 -7.15 -15.86
N ASP A 107 -13.99 -7.93 -16.80
CA ASP A 107 -14.44 -9.30 -17.05
C ASP A 107 -14.03 -10.22 -15.90
N ASP A 108 -12.78 -10.13 -15.42
CA ASP A 108 -12.27 -10.85 -14.25
C ASP A 108 -13.11 -10.56 -12.99
N LEU A 109 -13.42 -9.28 -12.75
CA LEU A 109 -14.25 -8.88 -11.61
C LEU A 109 -15.65 -9.47 -11.73
N ARG A 110 -16.24 -9.45 -12.93
CA ARG A 110 -17.59 -10.00 -13.16
C ARG A 110 -17.63 -11.50 -12.91
N GLU A 111 -16.63 -12.24 -13.40
CA GLU A 111 -16.52 -13.68 -13.18
C GLU A 111 -16.34 -13.99 -11.69
N PHE A 112 -15.44 -13.27 -11.01
CA PHE A 112 -15.19 -13.43 -9.58
C PHE A 112 -16.46 -13.18 -8.76
N GLU A 113 -17.18 -12.09 -9.04
CA GLU A 113 -18.44 -11.77 -8.37
C GLU A 113 -19.54 -12.80 -8.64
N ALA A 114 -19.62 -13.32 -9.86
CA ALA A 114 -20.56 -14.38 -10.20
C ALA A 114 -20.28 -15.65 -9.38
N SER A 115 -19.01 -16.03 -9.23
CA SER A 115 -18.61 -17.20 -8.43
C SER A 115 -18.99 -17.09 -6.95
N LEU A 116 -19.02 -15.87 -6.41
CA LEU A 116 -19.39 -15.60 -5.01
C LEU A 116 -20.89 -15.47 -4.79
N SER A 117 -21.67 -15.24 -5.84
CA SER A 117 -23.09 -14.86 -5.72
C SER A 117 -23.96 -15.95 -5.10
N GLU A 118 -23.67 -17.23 -5.37
CA GLU A 118 -24.47 -18.37 -4.88
C GLU A 118 -24.35 -18.53 -3.35
N GLN A 119 -23.14 -18.46 -2.81
CA GLN A 119 -22.88 -18.69 -1.39
C GLN A 119 -22.84 -17.40 -0.56
N TYR A 120 -22.39 -16.29 -1.15
CA TYR A 120 -22.06 -15.06 -0.44
C TYR A 120 -22.75 -13.81 -1.02
N GLY A 121 -23.83 -13.96 -1.80
CA GLY A 121 -24.48 -12.84 -2.48
C GLY A 121 -24.93 -11.69 -1.57
N THR A 122 -25.38 -11.99 -0.35
CA THR A 122 -25.76 -10.97 0.63
C THR A 122 -24.55 -10.20 1.17
N GLN A 123 -23.46 -10.91 1.47
CA GLN A 123 -22.19 -10.33 1.92
C GLN A 123 -21.55 -9.49 0.80
N LEU A 124 -21.57 -9.99 -0.44
CA LEU A 124 -21.06 -9.26 -1.61
C LEU A 124 -21.81 -7.94 -1.80
N THR A 125 -23.15 -7.96 -1.73
CA THR A 125 -23.97 -6.76 -1.85
C THR A 125 -23.65 -5.75 -0.75
N LYS A 126 -23.55 -6.22 0.49
CA LYS A 126 -23.19 -5.37 1.63
C LYS A 126 -21.78 -4.78 1.47
N TRP A 127 -20.81 -5.59 1.07
CA TRP A 127 -19.43 -5.16 0.88
C TRP A 127 -19.30 -4.07 -0.19
N LYS A 128 -20.02 -4.21 -1.32
CA LYS A 128 -20.08 -3.16 -2.35
C LYS A 128 -20.62 -1.84 -1.81
N GLN A 129 -21.71 -1.90 -1.04
CA GLN A 129 -22.28 -0.71 -0.40
C GLN A 129 -21.32 -0.06 0.60
N ASP A 130 -20.62 -0.86 1.40
CA ASP A 130 -19.63 -0.38 2.37
C ASP A 130 -18.44 0.30 1.67
N ILE A 131 -17.94 -0.26 0.56
CA ILE A 131 -16.90 0.36 -0.28
C ILE A 131 -17.38 1.68 -0.86
N GLU A 132 -18.53 1.70 -1.54
CA GLU A 132 -19.05 2.92 -2.16
C GLU A 132 -19.31 4.02 -1.13
N ALA A 133 -19.84 3.67 0.05
CA ALA A 133 -20.05 4.62 1.13
C ALA A 133 -18.73 5.23 1.61
N TRP A 134 -17.69 4.42 1.78
CA TRP A 134 -16.37 4.88 2.21
C TRP A 134 -15.62 5.67 1.13
N GLU A 135 -15.68 5.25 -0.13
CA GLU A 135 -15.08 5.96 -1.25
C GLU A 135 -15.67 7.36 -1.44
N ASN A 136 -16.97 7.52 -1.22
CA ASN A 136 -17.66 8.80 -1.29
C ASN A 136 -17.39 9.66 -0.05
N ASP A 137 -17.29 9.03 1.12
CA ASP A 137 -17.06 9.68 2.40
C ASP A 137 -16.11 8.85 3.30
N MET A 138 -14.84 9.24 3.32
CA MET A 138 -13.79 8.57 4.12
C MET A 138 -13.98 8.71 5.64
N SER A 139 -15.02 9.41 6.13
CA SER A 139 -15.42 9.39 7.53
C SER A 139 -16.26 8.17 7.90
N LYS A 140 -16.79 7.44 6.90
CA LYS A 140 -17.51 6.18 7.10
C LYS A 140 -16.56 5.05 7.49
N LEU A 141 -17.14 3.94 7.91
CA LEU A 141 -16.40 2.74 8.26
C LEU A 141 -15.55 2.30 7.06
N ASN A 142 -14.24 2.11 7.28
CA ASN A 142 -13.35 1.65 6.24
C ASN A 142 -13.44 0.12 6.10
N PRO A 143 -13.88 -0.42 4.94
CA PRO A 143 -13.92 -1.86 4.73
C PRO A 143 -12.52 -2.48 4.64
N PHE A 144 -11.49 -1.71 4.26
CA PHE A 144 -10.10 -2.20 4.13
C PHE A 144 -9.31 -2.20 5.43
N GLU A 145 -9.89 -1.70 6.53
CA GLU A 145 -9.25 -1.73 7.83
C GLU A 145 -9.14 -3.18 8.32
N VAL A 146 -7.91 -3.62 8.55
CA VAL A 146 -7.66 -4.96 9.11
C VAL A 146 -8.01 -4.93 10.60
N LYS A 147 -9.21 -5.42 10.93
CA LYS A 147 -9.68 -5.58 12.31
C LYS A 147 -9.12 -6.85 12.95
N SER A 148 -7.82 -7.08 12.80
CA SER A 148 -7.17 -8.22 13.44
C SER A 148 -7.16 -8.01 14.95
N HIS A 149 -7.69 -8.97 15.70
CA HIS A 149 -7.28 -9.14 17.08
C HIS A 149 -5.85 -9.68 17.05
N PHE A 150 -4.89 -8.93 17.61
CA PHE A 150 -3.53 -9.44 17.78
C PHE A 150 -3.57 -10.65 18.70
N ILE A 151 -3.67 -11.85 18.11
CA ILE A 151 -3.43 -13.09 18.82
C ILE A 151 -1.93 -13.12 19.05
N THR A 152 -1.53 -12.83 20.28
CA THR A 152 -0.11 -12.89 20.65
C THR A 152 0.35 -14.34 20.60
N GLN A 153 1.62 -14.57 20.26
CA GLN A 153 2.21 -15.91 20.35
C GLN A 153 2.01 -16.53 21.75
N ALA A 154 2.03 -15.71 22.80
CA ALA A 154 1.70 -16.12 24.16
C ALA A 154 0.25 -16.63 24.30
N SER A 155 -0.74 -15.94 23.70
CA SER A 155 -2.12 -16.40 23.71
C SER A 155 -2.34 -17.69 22.91
N VAL A 156 -1.63 -17.86 21.78
CA VAL A 156 -1.65 -19.13 21.02
C VAL A 156 -1.04 -20.26 21.86
N ARG A 157 0.12 -20.02 22.49
CA ARG A 157 0.79 -20.98 23.36
C ARG A 157 -0.07 -21.38 24.55
N LEU A 158 -0.76 -20.41 25.15
CA LEU A 158 -1.67 -20.66 26.26
C LEU A 158 -2.84 -21.55 25.82
N GLN A 159 -3.46 -21.25 24.67
CA GLN A 159 -4.54 -22.07 24.14
C GLN A 159 -4.06 -23.49 23.83
N LEU A 160 -2.91 -23.64 23.18
CA LEU A 160 -2.34 -24.95 22.87
C LEU A 160 -2.00 -25.76 24.13
N ALA A 161 -1.48 -25.11 25.18
CA ALA A 161 -1.20 -25.78 26.45
C ALA A 161 -2.50 -26.21 27.17
N MET A 162 -3.56 -25.40 27.09
CA MET A 162 -4.89 -25.76 27.59
C MET A 162 -5.49 -26.94 26.83
N ASP A 163 -5.36 -26.96 25.51
CA ASP A 163 -5.83 -28.04 24.66
C ASP A 163 -5.06 -29.33 24.97
N ASP A 164 -3.72 -29.28 25.02
CA ASP A 164 -2.85 -30.42 25.39
C ASP A 164 -3.19 -31.00 26.77
N ALA A 165 -3.57 -30.16 27.74
CA ALA A 165 -3.98 -30.61 29.07
C ALA A 165 -5.33 -31.34 29.07
N GLN A 166 -6.17 -31.14 28.06
CA GLN A 166 -7.45 -31.82 27.88
C GLN A 166 -7.34 -33.06 26.98
N VAL A 167 -6.23 -33.21 26.25
CA VAL A 167 -5.97 -34.36 25.39
C VAL A 167 -5.82 -35.63 26.23
N THR A 168 -6.71 -36.59 25.98
CA THR A 168 -6.69 -37.94 26.60
C THR A 168 -6.00 -39.00 25.73
N SER A 169 -5.46 -38.61 24.57
CA SER A 169 -4.78 -39.51 23.64
C SER A 169 -3.31 -39.76 24.00
N ILE A 170 -2.75 -40.85 23.47
CA ILE A 170 -1.37 -41.30 23.70
C ILE A 170 -0.39 -40.22 23.24
N LEU A 171 0.43 -39.71 24.17
CA LEU A 171 1.54 -38.82 23.89
C LEU A 171 2.65 -39.58 23.13
N LEU A 172 3.15 -39.00 22.03
CA LEU A 172 4.26 -39.56 21.25
C LEU A 172 5.60 -39.52 22.02
N HIS A 173 5.72 -38.63 23.00
CA HIS A 173 6.88 -38.49 23.88
C HIS A 173 6.42 -38.11 25.30
N PRO A 174 6.99 -38.68 26.37
CA PRO A 174 6.51 -38.47 27.74
C PRO A 174 6.63 -37.01 28.21
N ASP A 175 7.65 -36.29 27.75
CA ASP A 175 7.96 -34.93 28.24
C ASP A 175 7.74 -33.80 27.20
N ILE A 176 7.35 -34.13 25.96
CA ILE A 176 7.24 -33.14 24.88
C ILE A 176 5.93 -33.35 24.13
N THR A 177 5.04 -32.39 24.24
CA THR A 177 3.81 -32.36 23.44
C THR A 177 4.08 -31.78 22.05
N ALA A 178 3.17 -32.02 21.11
CA ALA A 178 3.27 -31.47 19.76
C ALA A 178 3.34 -29.94 19.75
N SER A 179 2.59 -29.27 20.65
CA SER A 179 2.62 -27.81 20.76
C SER A 179 3.97 -27.30 21.26
N VAL A 180 4.61 -27.99 22.21
CA VAL A 180 5.95 -27.64 22.72
C VAL A 180 6.98 -27.77 21.61
N LEU A 181 6.92 -28.85 20.80
CA LEU A 181 7.82 -29.06 19.67
C LEU A 181 7.69 -27.94 18.61
N ILE A 182 6.46 -27.56 18.26
CA ILE A 182 6.21 -26.47 17.30
C ILE A 182 6.70 -25.14 17.88
N SER A 183 6.41 -24.88 19.15
CA SER A 183 6.81 -23.66 19.84
C SER A 183 8.33 -23.49 19.90
N THR A 184 9.07 -24.56 20.21
CA THR A 184 10.54 -24.53 20.24
C THR A 184 11.14 -24.40 18.85
N GLY A 185 10.53 -25.03 17.83
CA GLY A 185 10.93 -24.85 16.44
C GLY A 185 10.86 -23.39 15.98
N ILE A 186 9.75 -22.69 16.28
CA ILE A 186 9.59 -21.27 15.98
C ILE A 186 10.61 -20.40 16.73
N ASP A 187 10.88 -20.71 18.01
CA ASP A 187 11.88 -19.96 18.79
C ASP A 187 13.30 -20.12 18.23
N LEU A 188 13.62 -21.31 17.71
CA LEU A 188 14.91 -21.57 17.07
C LEU A 188 15.05 -20.87 15.71
N GLU A 189 13.99 -20.83 14.90
CA GLU A 189 13.97 -20.11 13.62
C GLU A 189 14.20 -18.61 13.82
N ASN A 190 13.55 -18.00 14.82
CA ASN A 190 13.73 -16.58 15.13
C ASN A 190 15.14 -16.21 15.64
N GLN A 191 15.98 -17.20 15.98
CA GLN A 191 17.36 -17.00 16.44
C GLN A 191 18.41 -17.16 15.32
N GLN A 192 18.00 -17.48 14.10
CA GLN A 192 18.86 -17.60 12.91
C GLN A 192 18.87 -16.30 12.09
#